data_AF-A0A528CII4-F1
#
_entry.id   AF-A0A528CII4-F1
#
_cell.length_a   1.000
_cell.length_b   1.000
_cell.length_c   1.000
_cell.angle_alpha   90.00
_cell.angle_beta   90.00
_cell.angle_gamma   90.00
#
_symmetry.space_group_name_H-M   'P 1'
#
loop_
_entity.id
_entity.type
_entity.pdbx_description
1 polymer ?
#
loop_
_entity_poly.entity_id
_entity_poly.type
_entity_poly.pdbx_seq_one_letter_code
_entity_poly.pdbx_strand_id
1 'polypeptide(L)' 'MKTMTYEIGELSLKALIGPVARATEVLSRLDERLARSPVRDGFVERQHFADAAAALWIEGE' A
#
# COMPACT_ATOMS: atom_id res chain seq x y z
N MET A 1 24.03 16.34 -12.69
CA MET A 1 23.08 16.03 -11.60
C MET A 1 23.03 14.51 -11.48
N LYS A 2 23.49 13.91 -10.37
CA LYS A 2 23.52 12.45 -10.20
C LYS A 2 22.12 12.00 -9.78
N THR A 3 21.42 11.27 -10.64
CA THR A 3 20.13 10.66 -10.29
C THR A 3 20.37 9.68 -9.14
N MET A 4 19.67 9.88 -8.02
CA MET A 4 19.58 8.89 -6.95
C MET A 4 18.72 7.73 -7.45
N THR A 5 19.34 6.79 -8.16
CA THR A 5 18.68 5.54 -8.53
C THR A 5 18.73 4.60 -7.33
N TYR A 6 17.57 4.34 -6.73
CA TYR A 6 17.45 3.27 -5.75
C TYR A 6 17.66 1.94 -6.48
N GLU A 7 18.75 1.25 -6.15
CA GLU A 7 18.99 -0.12 -6.60
C GLU A 7 18.05 -1.04 -5.82
N ILE A 8 16.96 -1.44 -6.46
CA ILE A 8 16.09 -2.50 -5.95
C ILE A 8 16.73 -3.81 -6.41
N GLY A 9 17.43 -4.49 -5.50
CA GLY A 9 18.13 -5.74 -5.78
C GLY A 9 17.21 -6.84 -6.31
N GLU A 10 17.77 -8.03 -6.59
CA GLU A 10 16.96 -9.12 -7.18
C GLU A 10 15.76 -9.50 -6.31
N LEU A 11 14.56 -9.33 -6.89
CA LEU A 11 13.30 -9.70 -6.27
C LEU A 11 13.00 -11.18 -6.56
N SER A 12 13.18 -12.03 -5.55
CA SER A 12 12.87 -13.46 -5.67
C SER A 12 11.35 -13.69 -5.71
N LEU A 13 10.83 -14.04 -6.89
CA LEU A 13 9.42 -14.40 -7.06
C LEU A 13 9.00 -15.53 -6.11
N LYS A 14 9.85 -16.55 -5.92
CA LYS A 14 9.57 -17.68 -5.02
C LYS A 14 9.40 -17.22 -3.57
N ALA A 15 10.20 -16.25 -3.12
CA ALA A 15 10.08 -15.71 -1.78
C ALA A 15 8.85 -14.81 -1.62
N LEU A 16 8.47 -14.08 -2.68
CA LEU A 16 7.42 -13.06 -2.64
C LEU A 16 6.02 -13.59 -2.95
N ILE A 17 5.88 -14.67 -3.71
CA ILE A 17 4.58 -15.11 -4.21
C ILE A 17 3.59 -15.46 -3.07
N GLY A 18 4.06 -16.11 -2.00
CA GLY A 18 3.24 -16.43 -0.84
C GLY A 18 2.77 -15.18 -0.08
N PRO A 19 3.69 -14.30 0.36
CA PRO A 19 3.35 -13.04 1.02
C PRO A 19 2.42 -12.15 0.18
N VAL A 20 2.70 -11.98 -1.12
CA VAL A 20 1.88 -11.18 -2.02
C VAL A 20 0.47 -11.75 -2.13
N ALA A 21 0.34 -13.06 -2.37
CA ALA A 21 -0.98 -13.69 -2.47
C ALA A 21 -1.82 -13.49 -1.19
N ARG A 22 -1.20 -13.64 -0.01
CA ARG A 22 -1.89 -13.42 1.28
C ARG A 22 -2.30 -11.96 1.47
N ALA A 23 -1.43 -11.01 1.10
CA ALA A 23 -1.77 -9.59 1.16
C ALA A 23 -2.93 -9.26 0.21
N THR A 24 -2.88 -9.73 -1.03
CA THR A 24 -3.95 -9.57 -2.01
C THR A 24 -5.27 -10.13 -1.49
N GLU A 25 -5.27 -11.34 -0.93
CA GLU A 25 -6.47 -11.96 -0.36
C GLU A 25 -7.11 -11.09 0.74
N VAL A 26 -6.31 -10.55 1.65
CA VAL A 26 -6.80 -9.67 2.72
C VAL A 26 -7.36 -8.37 2.15
N LEU A 27 -6.70 -7.78 1.15
CA LEU A 27 -7.17 -6.55 0.50
C LEU A 27 -8.48 -6.76 -0.26
N SER A 28 -8.62 -7.86 -1.00
CA SER A 28 -9.88 -8.19 -1.69
C SER A 28 -11.03 -8.37 -0.70
N ARG A 29 -10.79 -9.03 0.45
CA ARG A 29 -11.83 -9.16 1.49
C ARG A 29 -12.18 -7.84 2.16
N LEU A 30 -11.22 -6.93 2.31
CA LEU A 30 -11.50 -5.58 2.79
C LEU A 30 -12.40 -4.83 1.81
N ASP A 31 -12.08 -4.90 0.52
CA ASP A 31 -12.86 -4.26 -0.55
C ASP A 31 -14.32 -4.77 -0.57
N GLU A 32 -14.51 -6.10 -0.56
CA GLU A 32 -15.85 -6.71 -0.50
C GLU A 32 -16.66 -6.25 0.71
N ARG A 33 -16.01 -6.07 1.86
CA ARG A 33 -16.66 -5.60 3.10
C ARG A 33 -17.01 -4.11 3.01
N LEU A 34 -16.09 -3.29 2.50
CA LEU A 34 -16.31 -1.86 2.33
C LEU A 34 -17.42 -1.58 1.32
N ALA A 35 -17.51 -2.35 0.23
CA ALA A 35 -18.56 -2.21 -0.77
C ALA A 35 -19.99 -2.29 -0.18
N ARG A 36 -20.17 -3.00 0.95
CA ARG A 36 -21.46 -3.15 1.65
C ARG A 36 -21.55 -2.32 2.94
N SER A 37 -20.56 -1.49 3.22
CA SER A 37 -20.44 -0.81 4.51
C SER A 37 -20.98 0.62 4.45
N PRO A 38 -21.73 1.08 5.47
CA PRO A 38 -22.19 2.47 5.54
C PRO A 38 -21.05 3.48 5.76
N VAL A 39 -19.85 3.00 6.13
CA VAL A 39 -18.66 3.86 6.32
C VAL A 39 -17.73 3.88 5.11
N ARG A 40 -18.11 3.28 3.98
CA ARG A 40 -17.28 3.19 2.76
C ARG A 40 -16.72 4.54 2.35
N ASP A 41 -17.60 5.52 2.17
CA ASP A 41 -17.19 6.82 1.64
C ASP A 41 -16.25 7.51 2.63
N GLY A 42 -16.57 7.46 3.93
CA GLY A 42 -15.68 7.95 4.97
C GLY A 42 -14.33 7.23 5.05
N PHE A 43 -14.27 5.94 4.72
CA PHE A 43 -13.01 5.19 4.64
C PHE A 43 -12.16 5.66 3.45
N VAL A 44 -12.77 5.80 2.25
CA VAL A 44 -12.08 6.25 1.03
C VAL A 44 -11.50 7.65 1.20
N GLU A 45 -12.27 8.59 1.75
CA GLU A 45 -11.82 9.96 2.01
C GLU A 45 -10.59 10.05 2.95
N ARG A 46 -10.35 9.01 3.78
CA ARG A 46 -9.26 8.98 4.78
C ARG A 46 -8.09 8.07 4.39
N GLN A 47 -8.22 7.28 3.32
CA GLN A 47 -7.21 6.32 2.91
C GLN A 47 -5.88 7.00 2.52
N HIS A 48 -5.93 8.25 2.07
CA HIS A 48 -4.75 9.06 1.74
C HIS A 48 -3.94 9.53 2.96
N PHE A 49 -4.42 9.33 4.20
CA PHE A 49 -3.71 9.83 5.38
C PHE A 49 -2.37 9.12 5.61
N ALA A 50 -2.30 7.80 5.34
CA ALA A 50 -1.06 7.04 5.47
C ALA A 50 -0.03 7.46 4.40
N ASP A 51 -0.47 7.69 3.16
CA ASP A 51 0.39 8.18 2.08
C ASP A 51 0.85 9.62 2.35
N ALA A 52 -0.02 10.49 2.88
CA ALA A 52 0.33 11.85 3.27
C ALA A 52 1.33 11.87 4.45
N ALA A 53 1.13 11.03 5.46
CA ALA A 53 2.06 10.90 6.58
C ALA A 53 3.43 10.31 6.16
N ALA A 54 3.43 9.35 5.22
CA ALA A 54 4.66 8.81 4.65
C ALA A 54 5.37 9.83 3.73
N ALA A 55 4.62 10.63 2.97
CA ALA A 55 5.18 11.71 2.15
C ALA A 55 5.85 12.79 3.02
N LEU A 56 5.23 13.18 4.14
CA LEU A 56 5.84 14.10 5.12
C LEU A 56 7.15 13.54 5.69
N TRP A 57 7.19 12.24 5.99
CA TRP A 57 8.41 11.58 6.49
C TRP A 57 9.52 11.51 5.42
N ILE A 58 9.17 11.31 4.15
CA ILE A 58 10.12 11.29 3.03
C ILE A 58 10.63 12.70 2.69
N GLU A 59 9.80 13.73 2.84
CA GLU A 59 10.23 15.13 2.67
C GLU A 59 11.07 15.68 3.83
N GLY A 60 11.21 14.93 4.93
CA GLY A 60 12.22 15.18 5.95
C GLY A 60 11.88 16.29 6.95
N GLU A 61 10.72 16.20 7.58
CA GLU A 61 10.51 16.73 8.94
C GLU A 61 10.69 15.61 9.98
#